data_AF-A0A9P6UIV4-F1
#
_entry.id   AF-A0A9P6UIV4-F1
#
_cell.length_a   1.000
_cell.length_b   1.000
_cell.length_c   1.000
_cell.angle_alpha   90.00
_cell.angle_beta   90.00
_cell.angle_gamma   90.00
#
_symmetry.space_group_name_H-M   'P 1'
#
loop_
_entity.id
_entity.type
_entity.pdbx_description
1 polymer ?
#
loop_
_entity_poly.entity_id
_entity_poly.type
_entity_poly.pdbx_seq_one_letter_code
_entity_poly.pdbx_strand_id
1 'polypeptide(L)'
;MIAKLKPEDVDVLILPEMAFSGYVFTSKDHIRPYLEDAESGPSIQWAKAQAIRLNAHVQVGYPEKRVANKAEPFKEEYYNSVAFVSPEGILLKTYAKHFLYYTDENWAEEGPSFESMPVEGLGQ
;
A
#
# COMPACT_ATOMS: atom_id res chain seq x y z
N MET A 1 -10.69 -17.13 4.76
CA MET A 1 -11.31 -16.24 5.78
C MET A 1 -11.95 -15.03 5.10
N ILE A 2 -11.19 -14.19 4.39
CA ILE A 2 -11.71 -13.00 3.66
C ILE A 2 -12.76 -13.33 2.59
N ALA A 3 -12.56 -14.43 1.84
CA ALA A 3 -13.47 -14.82 0.76
C ALA A 3 -14.91 -15.16 1.21
N LYS A 4 -15.14 -15.37 2.51
CA LYS A 4 -16.48 -15.65 3.06
C LYS A 4 -17.21 -14.39 3.53
N LEU A 5 -16.50 -13.27 3.67
CA LEU A 5 -17.09 -11.99 4.06
C LEU A 5 -18.00 -11.48 2.95
N LYS A 6 -19.14 -10.93 3.34
CA LYS A 6 -20.16 -10.30 2.52
C LYS A 6 -20.07 -8.77 2.67
N PRO A 7 -20.73 -8.00 1.79
CA PRO A 7 -20.90 -6.58 2.02
C PRO A 7 -21.40 -6.29 3.43
N GLU A 8 -20.83 -5.27 4.09
CA GLU A 8 -21.21 -4.81 5.43
C GLU A 8 -20.87 -5.77 6.60
N ASP A 9 -20.22 -6.91 6.34
CA ASP A 9 -19.68 -7.75 7.43
C ASP A 9 -18.54 -7.05 8.17
N VAL A 10 -17.85 -6.12 7.51
CA VAL A 10 -16.74 -5.30 8.05
C VAL A 10 -16.75 -3.92 7.40
N ASP A 11 -16.44 -2.87 8.18
CA ASP A 11 -16.26 -1.51 7.65
C ASP A 11 -14.82 -1.24 7.18
N VAL A 12 -13.86 -1.97 7.76
CA VAL A 12 -12.42 -1.87 7.44
C VAL A 12 -11.78 -3.24 7.39
N LEU A 13 -11.03 -3.49 6.33
CA LEU A 13 -10.14 -4.63 6.18
C LEU A 13 -8.68 -4.16 6.19
N ILE A 14 -7.91 -4.58 7.18
CA ILE A 14 -6.50 -4.21 7.35
C ILE A 14 -5.61 -5.43 7.06
N LEU A 15 -4.69 -5.30 6.11
CA LEU A 15 -3.69 -6.31 5.81
C LEU A 15 -2.33 -5.98 6.46
N PRO A 16 -1.48 -6.99 6.66
CA PRO A 16 -0.12 -6.79 7.14
C PRO A 16 0.75 -5.95 6.19
N GLU A 17 1.91 -5.56 6.71
CA GLU A 17 3.03 -5.05 5.94
C GLU A 17 3.43 -6.05 4.84
N MET A 18 3.67 -5.55 3.62
CA MET A 18 4.17 -6.33 2.48
C MET A 18 3.35 -7.60 2.18
N ALA A 19 2.02 -7.45 2.16
CA ALA A 19 1.06 -8.54 2.27
C ALA A 19 1.16 -9.63 1.18
N PHE A 20 1.64 -9.27 -0.02
CA PHE A 20 1.71 -10.19 -1.16
C PHE A 20 3.13 -10.51 -1.64
N SER A 21 4.14 -9.82 -1.11
CA SER A 21 5.54 -9.94 -1.56
C SER A 21 6.43 -10.69 -0.58
N GLY A 22 6.03 -10.80 0.69
CA GLY A 22 6.93 -11.19 1.78
C GLY A 22 7.78 -10.00 2.23
N TYR A 23 8.65 -10.19 3.23
CA TYR A 23 9.26 -9.06 3.94
C TYR A 23 10.78 -8.92 3.78
N VAL A 24 11.52 -10.04 3.80
CA VAL A 24 12.99 -10.00 3.92
C VAL A 24 13.65 -9.88 2.56
N PHE A 25 13.89 -8.65 2.12
CA PHE A 25 14.67 -8.33 0.92
C PHE A 25 16.04 -7.77 1.29
N THR A 26 17.06 -8.15 0.53
CA THR A 26 18.47 -7.89 0.87
C THR A 26 19.11 -6.81 -0.01
N SER A 27 18.42 -6.36 -1.06
CA SER A 27 18.91 -5.33 -1.98
C SER A 27 17.80 -4.78 -2.87
N LYS A 28 18.07 -3.64 -3.52
CA LYS A 28 17.23 -3.07 -4.58
C LYS A 28 16.95 -4.06 -5.72
N ASP A 29 17.93 -4.87 -6.13
CA ASP A 29 17.74 -5.87 -7.18
C ASP A 29 16.82 -7.02 -6.74
N HIS A 30 16.89 -7.42 -5.48
CA HIS A 30 16.06 -8.50 -4.93
C HIS A 30 14.58 -8.09 -4.85
N ILE A 31 14.28 -6.86 -4.43
CA ILE A 31 12.89 -6.37 -4.38
C ILE A 31 12.34 -6.01 -5.77
N ARG A 32 13.22 -5.69 -6.74
CA ARG A 32 12.85 -5.13 -8.06
C ARG A 32 11.66 -5.83 -8.77
N PRO A 33 11.56 -7.18 -8.80
CA PRO A 33 10.46 -7.86 -9.47
C PRO A 33 9.09 -7.70 -8.78
N TYR A 34 9.07 -7.26 -7.53
CA TYR A 34 7.87 -7.16 -6.70
C TYR A 34 7.35 -5.73 -6.57
N LEU A 35 8.15 -4.73 -6.96
CA LEU A 35 7.78 -3.32 -6.88
C LEU A 35 6.54 -3.00 -7.71
N GLU A 36 5.63 -2.24 -7.12
CA GLU A 36 4.36 -1.86 -7.73
C GLU A 36 4.17 -0.34 -7.72
N ASP A 37 3.48 0.20 -8.73
CA ASP A 37 2.98 1.57 -8.67
C ASP A 37 1.65 1.63 -7.91
N ALA A 38 1.30 2.83 -7.42
CA ALA A 38 0.10 3.05 -6.62
C ALA A 38 -1.23 2.99 -7.41
N GLU A 39 -1.22 2.72 -8.70
CA GLU A 39 -2.42 2.74 -9.55
C GLU A 39 -2.75 1.35 -10.12
N SER A 40 -1.78 0.72 -10.77
CA SER A 40 -1.90 -0.52 -11.53
C SER A 40 -1.33 -1.75 -10.83
N GLY A 41 -0.64 -1.54 -9.70
CA GLY A 41 -0.04 -2.61 -8.89
C GLY A 41 -1.01 -3.71 -8.48
N PRO A 42 -0.62 -5.00 -8.47
CA PRO A 42 -1.50 -6.10 -8.08
C PRO A 42 -2.06 -5.96 -6.66
N SER A 43 -1.30 -5.46 -5.69
CA SER A 43 -1.77 -5.15 -4.34
C SER A 43 -2.89 -4.11 -4.35
N ILE A 44 -2.72 -3.06 -5.16
CA ILE A 44 -3.67 -1.97 -5.30
C ILE A 44 -4.95 -2.45 -5.99
N GLN A 45 -4.82 -3.17 -7.11
CA GLN A 45 -5.96 -3.70 -7.84
C GLN A 45 -6.75 -4.69 -6.99
N TRP A 46 -6.07 -5.53 -6.22
CA TRP A 46 -6.72 -6.44 -5.27
C TRP A 46 -7.47 -5.65 -4.19
N ALA A 47 -6.85 -4.62 -3.61
CA ALA A 47 -7.48 -3.81 -2.56
C ALA A 47 -8.73 -3.09 -3.07
N LYS A 48 -8.67 -2.47 -4.26
CA LYS A 48 -9.83 -1.85 -4.92
C LYS A 48 -10.96 -2.85 -5.15
N ALA A 49 -10.63 -4.04 -5.65
CA ALA A 49 -11.61 -5.09 -5.87
C ALA A 49 -12.27 -5.58 -4.57
N GLN A 50 -11.50 -5.73 -3.49
CA GLN A 50 -12.07 -6.10 -2.19
C GLN A 50 -12.90 -4.99 -1.56
N ALA A 51 -12.48 -3.73 -1.70
CA ALA A 51 -13.18 -2.58 -1.16
C ALA A 51 -14.59 -2.47 -1.75
N ILE A 52 -14.69 -2.53 -3.09
CA ILE A 52 -15.97 -2.54 -3.82
C ILE A 52 -16.81 -3.76 -3.45
N ARG A 53 -16.20 -4.95 -3.40
CA ARG A 53 -16.92 -6.20 -3.12
C ARG A 53 -17.51 -6.22 -1.72
N LEU A 54 -16.83 -5.64 -0.74
CA LEU A 54 -17.22 -5.67 0.67
C LEU A 54 -17.94 -4.40 1.12
N ASN A 55 -18.02 -3.38 0.27
CA ASN A 55 -18.46 -2.04 0.66
C ASN A 55 -17.70 -1.54 1.91
N ALA A 56 -16.38 -1.68 1.89
CA ALA A 56 -15.52 -1.47 3.05
C ALA A 56 -14.22 -0.74 2.67
N HIS A 57 -13.63 -0.04 3.63
CA HIS A 57 -12.28 0.49 3.47
C HIS A 57 -11.25 -0.65 3.48
N VAL A 58 -10.20 -0.54 2.65
CA VAL A 58 -9.13 -1.55 2.61
C VAL A 58 -7.77 -0.88 2.77
N GLN A 59 -7.00 -1.38 3.73
CA GLN A 59 -5.60 -1.03 3.92
C GLN A 59 -4.70 -2.20 3.49
N VAL A 60 -3.72 -1.95 2.62
CA VAL A 60 -2.75 -2.97 2.18
C VAL A 60 -1.31 -2.45 2.17
N GLY A 61 -0.40 -3.19 2.80
CA GLY A 61 1.04 -2.91 2.75
C GLY A 61 1.67 -3.53 1.49
N TYR A 62 2.51 -2.77 0.78
CA TYR A 62 3.12 -3.19 -0.49
C TYR A 62 4.46 -2.47 -0.76
N PRO A 63 5.36 -3.06 -1.58
CA PRO A 63 6.58 -2.41 -2.03
C PRO A 63 6.28 -1.42 -3.15
N GLU A 64 6.29 -0.14 -2.82
CA GLU A 64 5.93 0.92 -3.77
C GLU A 64 7.14 1.38 -4.58
N LYS A 65 6.90 1.64 -5.86
CA LYS A 65 7.80 2.38 -6.75
C LYS A 65 7.18 3.71 -7.16
N ARG A 66 7.95 4.79 -6.98
CA ARG A 66 7.63 6.14 -7.45
C ARG A 66 8.65 6.61 -8.48
N VAL A 67 8.21 7.49 -9.36
CA VAL A 67 9.10 8.31 -10.19
C VAL A 67 9.41 9.57 -9.41
N ALA A 68 10.68 9.82 -9.10
CA ALA A 68 11.13 10.85 -8.16
C ALA A 68 10.58 12.25 -8.50
N ASN A 69 10.62 12.62 -9.78
CA ASN A 69 9.97 13.81 -10.30
C ASN A 69 9.79 13.72 -11.83
N LYS A 70 8.95 14.58 -12.40
CA LYS A 70 8.71 14.63 -13.86
C LYS A 70 9.93 15.03 -14.68
N ALA A 71 10.93 15.69 -14.07
CA ALA A 71 12.16 16.11 -14.75
C ALA A 71 13.19 14.96 -14.85
N GLU A 72 13.07 13.94 -13.99
CA GLU A 72 13.94 12.77 -13.91
C GLU A 72 13.12 11.48 -14.01
N PRO A 73 12.48 11.19 -15.16
CA PRO A 73 11.57 10.06 -15.32
C PRO A 73 12.24 8.69 -15.16
N PHE A 74 13.58 8.63 -15.20
CA PHE A 74 14.36 7.41 -15.01
C PHE A 74 14.84 7.19 -13.57
N LYS A 75 14.63 8.18 -12.68
CA LYS A 75 14.98 8.06 -11.28
C LYS A 75 13.81 7.47 -10.52
N GLU A 76 13.97 6.20 -10.15
CA GLU A 76 13.00 5.47 -9.35
C GLU A 76 13.33 5.57 -7.86
N GLU A 77 12.31 5.78 -7.04
CA GLU A 77 12.39 5.75 -5.58
C GLU A 77 11.49 4.62 -5.07
N TYR A 78 11.99 3.86 -4.10
CA TYR A 78 11.32 2.68 -3.58
C TYR A 78 10.94 2.91 -2.13
N TYR A 79 9.74 2.48 -1.75
CA TYR A 79 9.22 2.68 -0.41
C TYR A 79 8.55 1.41 0.12
N ASN A 80 8.68 1.19 1.42
CA ASN A 80 7.76 0.32 2.14
C ASN A 80 6.51 1.14 2.45
N SER A 81 5.42 0.83 1.78
CA SER A 81 4.24 1.68 1.76
C SER A 81 2.97 0.95 2.15
N VAL A 82 1.97 1.73 2.52
CA VAL A 82 0.61 1.26 2.76
C VAL A 82 -0.36 2.11 1.94
N ALA A 83 -1.24 1.45 1.20
CA ALA A 83 -2.33 2.07 0.47
C ALA A 83 -3.63 1.96 1.28
N PHE A 84 -4.44 3.02 1.28
CA PHE A 84 -5.76 3.06 1.87
C PHE A 84 -6.81 3.39 0.80
N VAL A 85 -7.79 2.51 0.64
CA VAL A 85 -8.77 2.52 -0.43
C VAL A 85 -10.18 2.64 0.15
N SER A 86 -11.02 3.49 -0.45
CA SER A 86 -12.42 3.68 -0.06
C SER A 86 -13.33 2.53 -0.53
N PRO A 87 -14.54 2.39 0.02
CA PRO A 87 -15.55 1.42 -0.44
C PRO A 87 -15.86 1.51 -1.94
N GLU A 88 -15.74 2.69 -2.55
CA GLU A 88 -15.94 2.92 -4.00
C GLU A 88 -14.75 2.44 -4.85
N GLY A 89 -13.68 1.94 -4.23
CA GLY A 89 -12.45 1.53 -4.89
C GLY A 89 -11.52 2.68 -5.24
N ILE A 90 -11.70 3.86 -4.61
CA ILE A 90 -10.85 5.03 -4.83
C ILE A 90 -9.64 4.95 -3.90
N LEU A 91 -8.43 5.12 -4.43
CA LEU A 91 -7.23 5.24 -3.61
C LEU A 91 -7.26 6.60 -2.90
N LEU A 92 -7.43 6.59 -1.58
CA LEU A 92 -7.48 7.80 -0.76
C LEU A 92 -6.08 8.30 -0.43
N LYS A 93 -5.17 7.38 -0.11
CA LYS A 93 -3.81 7.72 0.32
C LYS A 93 -2.84 6.55 0.10
N THR A 94 -1.60 6.91 -0.23
CA THR A 94 -0.43 6.05 -0.01
C THR A 94 0.46 6.72 1.02
N TYR A 95 0.83 5.98 2.07
CA TYR A 95 1.77 6.40 3.10
C TYR A 95 3.05 5.58 2.98
N ALA A 96 4.21 6.24 2.99
CA ALA A 96 5.51 5.60 3.04
C ALA A 96 6.01 5.54 4.49
N LYS A 97 6.50 4.38 4.91
CA LYS A 97 7.02 4.13 6.26
C LYS A 97 8.09 5.15 6.63
N HIS A 98 7.91 5.85 7.74
CA HIS A 98 8.83 6.89 8.18
C HIS A 98 10.10 6.35 8.85
N PHE A 99 9.97 5.34 9.72
CA PHE A 99 11.11 4.69 10.37
C PHE A 99 11.31 3.29 9.82
N LEU A 100 12.44 3.10 9.14
CA LEU A 100 12.79 1.81 8.55
C LEU A 100 13.30 0.83 9.60
N TYR A 101 13.07 -0.45 9.35
CA TYR A 101 13.83 -1.51 10.00
C TYR A 101 15.08 -1.79 9.18
N TYR A 102 16.13 -2.37 9.79
CA TYR A 102 17.40 -2.61 9.10
C TYR A 102 17.27 -3.43 7.80
N THR A 103 16.22 -4.26 7.67
CA THR A 103 15.95 -4.99 6.44
C THR A 103 15.48 -4.06 5.32
N ASP A 104 14.65 -3.07 5.65
CA ASP A 104 14.08 -2.09 4.73
C ASP A 104 15.16 -1.13 4.19
N GLU A 105 16.14 -0.76 5.04
CA GLU A 105 17.25 0.15 4.68
C GLU A 105 18.07 -0.30 3.47
N ASN A 106 18.06 -1.59 3.12
CA ASN A 106 18.80 -2.12 1.98
C ASN A 106 18.14 -1.82 0.62
N TRP A 107 16.88 -1.38 0.62
CA TRP A 107 16.12 -1.26 -0.61
C TRP A 107 15.13 -0.09 -0.67
N ALA A 108 14.61 0.37 0.47
CA ALA A 108 13.62 1.43 0.58
C ALA A 108 14.22 2.75 1.08
N GLU A 109 13.54 3.85 0.77
CA GLU A 109 13.77 5.18 1.33
C GLU A 109 12.76 5.48 2.45
N GLU A 110 13.10 6.37 3.38
CA GLU A 110 12.19 6.83 4.43
C GLU A 110 11.09 7.75 3.88
N GLY A 111 9.87 7.56 4.38
CA GLY A 111 8.80 8.55 4.22
C GLY A 111 9.10 9.84 4.99
N PRO A 112 8.45 10.97 4.64
CA PRO A 112 8.83 12.28 5.17
C PRO A 112 8.46 12.50 6.65
N SER A 113 7.32 11.97 7.10
CA SER A 113 6.81 12.17 8.47
C SER A 113 5.72 11.16 8.80
N PHE A 114 5.27 11.14 10.05
CA PHE A 114 3.97 10.59 10.40
C PHE A 114 2.83 11.42 9.78
N GLU A 115 1.71 10.77 9.48
CA GLU A 115 0.55 11.40 8.87
C GLU A 115 -0.75 10.93 9.54
N SER A 116 -1.77 11.78 9.48
CA SER A 116 -3.14 11.47 9.90
C SER A 116 -4.11 12.08 8.90
N MET A 117 -5.25 11.42 8.67
CA MET A 117 -6.30 11.94 7.80
C MET A 117 -7.69 11.65 8.38
N PRO A 118 -8.67 12.54 8.16
CA PRO A 118 -10.06 12.21 8.40
C PRO A 118 -10.52 11.14 7.40
N VAL A 119 -11.38 10.23 7.85
CA VAL A 119 -12.05 9.25 6.99
C VAL A 119 -13.55 9.43 7.16
N GLU A 120 -14.22 9.88 6.11
CA GLU A 120 -15.67 10.12 6.15
C GLU A 120 -16.44 8.81 6.32
N GLY A 121 -17.50 8.84 7.14
CA GLY A 121 -18.38 7.69 7.36
C GLY A 121 -17.82 6.56 8.22
N LEU A 122 -16.54 6.58 8.60
CA LEU A 122 -15.94 5.51 9.38
C LEU A 122 -16.30 5.61 10.87
N GLY A 123 -16.98 4.59 11.42
CA GLY A 123 -17.37 4.51 12.83
C GLY A 123 -18.63 5.30 13.20
N GLN A 124 -19.50 5.57 12.22
CA GLN A 124 -20.81 6.22 12.40
C GLN A 124 -21.95 5.21 12.56
#